data_AF-A0A9X6N9H3-F1
#
_entry.id   AF-A0A9X6N9H3-F1
#
_cell.length_a   1.000
_cell.length_b   1.000
_cell.length_c   1.000
_cell.angle_alpha   90.00
_cell.angle_beta   90.00
_cell.angle_gamma   90.00
#
_symmetry.space_group_name_H-M   'P 1'
#
loop_
_entity.id
_entity.type
_entity.pdbx_description
1 polymer ?
#
loop_
_entity_poly.entity_id
_entity_poly.type
_entity_poly.pdbx_seq_one_letter_code
_entity_poly.pdbx_strand_id
1 'polypeptide(L)'
;MQAVILLHTNAEGKKRYDDSWKELLPPELIAYVGLLLLMGVFKDATVSLQDLWSTVDGRSRYNAVMSRSRFVQINCAFRFAIDLHDQNV
;
A
#
# COMPACT_ATOMS: atom_id res chain seq x y z
N MET A 1 -10.64 13.34 -5.02
CA MET A 1 -9.37 12.97 -4.35
C MET A 1 -9.08 11.47 -4.49
N GLN A 2 -9.97 10.57 -4.08
CA GLN A 2 -9.76 9.11 -4.18
C GLN A 2 -9.48 8.60 -5.61
N ALA A 3 -10.20 9.11 -6.63
CA ALA A 3 -10.00 8.71 -8.02
C ALA A 3 -8.59 9.03 -8.57
N VAL A 4 -8.01 10.16 -8.15
CA VAL A 4 -6.66 10.59 -8.56
C VAL A 4 -5.60 9.64 -8.01
N ILE A 5 -5.72 9.27 -6.73
CA ILE A 5 -4.82 8.32 -6.08
C ILE A 5 -4.91 6.96 -6.75
N LEU A 6 -6.12 6.46 -7.02
CA LEU A 6 -6.32 5.17 -7.69
C LEU A 6 -5.69 5.16 -9.08
N LEU A 7 -5.94 6.21 -9.89
CA LEU A 7 -5.39 6.34 -11.23
C LEU A 7 -3.86 6.28 -11.22
N HIS A 8 -3.21 7.13 -10.42
CA HIS A 8 -1.75 7.22 -10.43
C HIS A 8 -1.07 6.04 -9.73
N THR A 9 -1.67 5.51 -8.66
CA THR A 9 -1.14 4.33 -7.98
C THR A 9 -1.24 3.09 -8.87
N ASN A 10 -2.32 2.92 -9.65
CA ASN A 10 -2.44 1.82 -10.59
C ASN A 10 -1.47 1.94 -11.76
N ALA A 11 -1.25 3.15 -12.29
CA ALA A 11 -0.26 3.37 -13.33
C ALA A 11 1.17 3.02 -12.85
N GLU A 12 1.57 3.51 -11.68
CA GLU A 12 2.88 3.20 -11.09
C GLU A 12 3.00 1.71 -10.71
N GLY A 13 1.92 1.13 -10.18
CA GLY A 13 1.87 -0.29 -9.86
C GLY A 13 2.09 -1.18 -11.08
N LYS A 14 1.42 -0.86 -12.20
CA LYS A 14 1.62 -1.56 -13.47
C LYS A 14 3.04 -1.35 -14.00
N LYS A 15 3.60 -0.13 -13.91
CA LYS A 15 5.00 0.14 -14.29
C LYS A 15 6.00 -0.70 -13.50
N ARG A 16 5.78 -0.86 -12.19
CA ARG A 16 6.73 -1.51 -11.27
C ARG A 16 6.62 -3.03 -11.23
N TYR A 17 5.42 -3.57 -11.36
CA TYR A 17 5.14 -4.99 -11.13
C TYR A 17 4.55 -5.72 -12.34
N ASP A 18 4.29 -5.00 -13.44
CA ASP A 18 3.74 -5.52 -14.68
C ASP A 18 2.53 -6.46 -14.44
N ASP A 19 2.59 -7.72 -14.86
CA ASP A 19 1.49 -8.68 -14.72
C ASP A 19 1.26 -9.14 -13.27
N SER A 20 2.21 -8.89 -12.37
CA SER A 20 2.03 -9.14 -10.94
C SER A 20 1.26 -8.04 -10.22
N TRP A 21 0.94 -6.93 -10.90
CA TRP A 21 0.09 -5.88 -10.32
C TRP A 21 -1.39 -6.25 -10.43
N LYS A 22 -2.02 -6.45 -9.27
CA LYS A 22 -3.48 -6.44 -9.17
C LYS A 22 -3.97 -5.00 -9.07
N GLU A 23 -4.93 -4.63 -9.91
CA GLU A 23 -5.56 -3.31 -9.88
C GLU A 23 -6.09 -2.99 -8.46
N LEU A 24 -5.67 -1.84 -7.94
CA LEU A 24 -6.12 -1.28 -6.68
C LEU A 24 -7.52 -0.71 -6.88
N LEU A 25 -8.47 -1.21 -6.09
CA LEU A 25 -9.87 -0.78 -6.11
C LEU A 25 -10.20 0.13 -4.92
N PRO A 26 -11.29 0.93 -4.99
CA PRO A 26 -11.66 1.86 -3.92
C PRO A 26 -11.72 1.26 -2.50
N PRO A 27 -12.33 0.07 -2.27
CA PRO A 27 -12.38 -0.52 -0.92
C PRO A 27 -10.99 -0.93 -0.40
N GLU A 28 -10.12 -1.40 -1.29
CA GLU A 28 -8.75 -1.82 -0.93
C GLU A 28 -7.88 -0.61 -0.56
N LEU A 29 -8.05 0.52 -1.27
CA LEU A 29 -7.40 1.77 -0.90
C LEU A 29 -7.85 2.27 0.48
N ILE A 30 -9.16 2.17 0.80
CA ILE A 30 -9.68 2.53 2.13
C ILE A 30 -9.07 1.61 3.19
N ALA A 31 -8.98 0.30 2.94
CA ALA A 31 -8.35 -0.65 3.84
C ALA A 31 -6.86 -0.34 4.08
N TYR A 32 -6.12 0.02 3.03
CA TYR A 32 -4.72 0.43 3.12
C TYR A 32 -4.54 1.68 3.99
N VAL A 33 -5.32 2.74 3.74
CA VAL A 33 -5.29 3.97 4.55
C VAL A 33 -5.69 3.68 6.00
N GLY A 34 -6.69 2.82 6.22
CA GLY A 34 -7.08 2.36 7.55
C GLY A 34 -5.94 1.70 8.30
N LEU A 35 -5.11 0.89 7.63
CA LEU A 35 -3.91 0.33 8.26
C LEU A 35 -2.88 1.39 8.63
N LEU A 36 -2.63 2.39 7.79
CA LEU A 36 -1.71 3.48 8.12
C LEU A 36 -2.17 4.26 9.35
N LEU A 37 -3.48 4.53 9.46
CA LEU A 37 -4.07 5.18 10.62
C LEU A 37 -3.92 4.30 11.88
N LEU A 38 -4.18 3.00 11.76
CA LEU A 38 -4.06 2.06 12.87
C LEU A 38 -2.61 1.95 13.38
N MET A 39 -1.62 1.93 12.48
CA MET A 39 -0.20 1.98 12.84
C MET A 39 0.14 3.25 13.62
N GLY A 40 -0.43 4.39 13.20
CA GLY A 40 -0.28 5.66 13.92
C GLY A 40 -0.85 5.59 15.35
N VAL A 41 -2.05 5.03 15.52
CA VAL A 41 -2.71 4.87 16.83
C VAL A 41 -1.88 3.98 17.76
N PHE A 42 -1.32 2.89 17.26
CA PHE A 42 -0.48 1.99 18.05
C PHE A 42 0.98 2.44 18.19
N LYS A 43 1.37 3.57 17.60
CA LYS A 43 2.75 4.07 17.56
C LYS A 43 3.73 3.03 17.01
N ASP A 44 3.26 2.25 16.04
CA ASP A 44 3.97 1.13 15.45
C ASP A 44 4.99 1.56 14.37
N ALA A 45 5.22 2.87 14.19
CA ALA A 45 6.06 3.43 13.13
C ALA A 45 7.53 2.95 13.16
N THR A 46 8.04 2.54 14.32
CA THR A 46 9.40 2.03 14.49
C THR A 46 9.49 0.51 14.47
N VAL A 47 8.35 -0.19 14.39
CA VAL A 47 8.29 -1.65 14.38
C VAL A 47 8.49 -2.13 12.95
N SER A 48 9.27 -3.21 12.78
CA SER A 48 9.51 -3.74 11.44
C SER A 48 8.21 -4.27 10.82
N LEU A 49 8.07 -4.17 9.50
CA LEU A 49 6.92 -4.75 8.79
C LEU A 49 6.81 -6.27 8.99
N GLN A 50 7.93 -6.95 9.25
CA GLN A 50 7.93 -8.38 9.56
C GLN A 50 7.28 -8.65 10.92
N ASP A 51 7.59 -7.84 11.93
CA ASP A 51 7.03 -7.99 13.27
C ASP A 51 5.56 -7.55 13.32
N LEU A 52 5.19 -6.52 12.56
CA LEU A 52 3.80 -6.07 12.47
C LEU A 52 2.89 -7.14 11.85
N TRP A 53 3.37 -7.86 10.85
CA TRP A 53 2.63 -8.97 10.23
C TRP A 53 2.94 -10.34 10.83
N SER A 54 3.71 -10.40 11.92
CA SER A 54 4.00 -11.65 12.64
C SER A 54 2.75 -12.21 13.31
N THR A 55 2.56 -13.52 13.18
CA THR A 55 1.49 -14.26 13.88
C THR A 55 1.92 -14.72 15.27
N VAL A 56 3.20 -14.56 15.63
CA VAL A 56 3.80 -15.10 16.85
C VAL A 56 3.46 -14.24 18.08
N ASP A 57 3.54 -12.91 17.95
CA ASP A 57 3.45 -11.98 19.09
C ASP A 57 2.09 -11.27 19.22
N GLY A 58 1.03 -11.83 18.61
CA GLY A 58 -0.34 -11.32 18.76
C GLY A 58 -0.70 -10.06 17.96
N ARG A 59 0.20 -9.53 17.10
CA ARG A 59 -0.08 -8.37 16.22
C ARG A 59 -0.82 -8.73 14.92
N SER A 60 -1.53 -9.86 14.89
CA SER A 60 -2.26 -10.41 13.73
C SER A 60 -3.34 -9.49 13.12
N ARG A 61 -3.66 -8.36 13.75
CA ARG A 61 -4.68 -7.40 13.28
C ARG A 61 -4.42 -6.87 11.87
N TYR A 62 -3.15 -6.71 11.50
CA TYR A 62 -2.78 -6.25 10.15
C TYR A 62 -3.07 -7.31 9.07
N ASN A 63 -2.83 -8.59 9.38
CA ASN A 63 -3.14 -9.72 8.49
C ASN A 63 -4.63 -9.86 8.20
N ALA A 64 -5.50 -9.49 9.15
CA ALA A 64 -6.94 -9.53 8.96
C ALA A 64 -7.45 -8.54 7.90
N VAL A 65 -6.68 -7.48 7.61
CA VAL A 65 -7.05 -6.44 6.64
C VAL A 65 -6.44 -6.72 5.26
N MET A 66 -5.13 -6.99 5.20
CA MET A 66 -4.45 -7.38 3.97
C MET A 66 -3.12 -8.07 4.23
N SER A 67 -2.63 -8.82 3.25
CA SER A 67 -1.32 -9.48 3.34
C SER A 67 -0.18 -8.46 3.37
N ARG A 68 0.93 -8.84 4.01
CA ARG A 68 2.16 -8.02 4.05
C ARG A 68 2.65 -7.67 2.65
N SER A 69 2.64 -8.65 1.74
CA SER A 69 3.11 -8.47 0.37
C SER A 69 2.28 -7.44 -0.37
N ARG A 70 0.95 -7.49 -0.23
CA ARG A 70 0.06 -6.53 -0.89
C ARG A 70 0.21 -5.13 -0.30
N PHE A 71 0.34 -5.01 1.03
CA PHE A 71 0.62 -3.73 1.69
C PHE A 71 1.92 -3.10 1.14
N VAL A 72 3.00 -3.88 1.05
CA VAL A 72 4.29 -3.40 0.50
C VAL A 72 4.17 -2.98 -0.96
N GLN A 73 3.47 -3.76 -1.80
CA GLN A 73 3.22 -3.39 -3.20
C GLN A 73 2.50 -2.05 -3.32
N ILE A 74 1.40 -1.86 -2.58
CA ILE A 74 0.64 -0.61 -2.58
C ILE A 74 1.52 0.53 -2.06
N ASN A 75 2.25 0.32 -0.96
CA ASN A 75 3.10 1.34 -0.36
C ASN A 75 4.21 1.83 -1.31
N CYS A 76 4.81 0.95 -2.11
CA CYS A 76 5.82 1.33 -3.10
C CYS A 76 5.21 2.06 -4.33
N ALA A 77 3.98 1.69 -4.71
CA ALA A 77 3.29 2.24 -5.87
C ALA A 77 2.45 3.49 -5.56
N PHE A 78 2.24 3.83 -4.29
CA PHE A 78 1.33 4.89 -3.88
C PHE A 78 1.73 6.26 -4.44
N ARG A 79 0.86 6.89 -5.23
CA ARG A 79 1.10 8.19 -5.88
C ARG A 79 -0.12 9.10 -5.82
N PHE A 80 0.13 10.40 -5.67
CA PHE A 80 -0.89 11.45 -5.72
C PHE A 80 -0.92 12.18 -7.08
N ALA A 81 0.11 12.03 -7.91
CA ALA A 81 0.27 12.64 -9.24
C ALA A 81 1.22 11.80 -10.11
N ILE A 82 1.29 12.10 -11.41
CA ILE A 82 2.28 11.53 -12.34
C ILE A 82 3.59 12.31 -12.19
N ASP A 83 4.72 11.61 -12.07
CA ASP A 83 6.03 12.24 -12.27
C ASP A 83 6.20 12.55 -13.77
N LEU A 84 6.17 13.84 -14.12
CA LEU A 84 6.30 14.32 -15.51
C LEU A 84 7.73 14.15 -16.10
N HIS A 85 8.62 13.42 -15.43
CA HIS A 85 10.03 13.32 -15.82
C HIS A 85 10.35 12.22 -16.85
N ASP A 86 9.37 11.41 -17.26
CA ASP A 86 9.59 10.24 -18.13
C ASP A 86 9.01 10.41 -19.56
N GLN A 87 8.98 11.66 -20.06
CA GLN A 87 8.60 12.00 -21.44
C GLN A 87 9.82 12.49 -22.25
N ASN A 88 11.01 11.91 -22.05
CA ASN A 88 12.18 12.14 -22.89
C ASN A 88 13.17 10.96 -22.81
N VAL A 89 12.90 9.91 -23.59
CA VAL A 89 13.93 9.07 -24.25
C VAL A 89 13.39 8.67 -25.62
#